data_AF-A0A346PDM4-F1
#
_entry.id   AF-A0A346PDM4-F1
#
_cell.length_a   1.000
_cell.length_b   1.000
_cell.length_c   1.000
_cell.angle_alpha   90.00
_cell.angle_beta   90.00
_cell.angle_gamma   90.00
#
_symmetry.space_group_name_H-M   'P 1'
#
loop_
_entity.id
_entity.type
_entity.pdbx_description
1 polymer ?
#
loop_
_entity_poly.entity_id
_entity_poly.type
_entity_poly.pdbx_seq_one_letter_code
_entity_poly.pdbx_strand_id
1 'polypeptide(L)'
;MAEEVAKAVDAIDEYDVEYETNPMGTVIEAEEIGELFAAAQAAHEAVDADRVSTVLKIDDKRTRETSAAEKVEAVEDALGRSPTSMDG
;
A
#
# COMPACT_ATOMS: atom_id res chain seq x y z
N MET A 1 -5.94 -3.27 -18.06
CA MET A 1 -5.36 -3.49 -16.71
C MET A 1 -4.82 -2.20 -16.12
N ALA A 2 -3.89 -1.49 -16.76
CA ALA A 2 -3.37 -0.22 -16.21
C ALA A 2 -4.48 0.81 -15.88
N GLU A 3 -5.47 0.97 -16.76
CA GLU A 3 -6.61 1.88 -16.53
C GLU A 3 -7.47 1.46 -15.33
N GLU A 4 -7.69 0.16 -15.12
CA GLU A 4 -8.44 -0.35 -13.96
C GLU A 4 -7.63 -0.19 -12.65
N VAL A 5 -6.32 -0.40 -12.69
CA VAL A 5 -5.43 -0.14 -11.55
C VAL A 5 -5.42 1.35 -11.22
N ALA A 6 -5.42 2.23 -12.22
CA ALA A 6 -5.50 3.67 -12.01
C ALA A 6 -6.81 4.06 -11.30
N LYS A 7 -7.96 3.51 -11.70
CA LYS A 7 -9.24 3.72 -10.99
C LYS A 7 -9.19 3.26 -9.53
N ALA A 8 -8.57 2.10 -9.28
CA ALA A 8 -8.41 1.58 -7.93
C ALA A 8 -7.53 2.49 -7.06
N VAL A 9 -6.46 3.07 -7.63
CA VAL A 9 -5.59 4.02 -6.94
C VAL A 9 -6.29 5.36 -6.72
N ASP A 10 -6.98 5.91 -7.73
CA ASP A 10 -7.78 7.15 -7.60
C ASP A 10 -8.83 7.00 -6.48
N ALA A 11 -9.45 5.82 -6.34
CA ALA A 11 -10.41 5.56 -5.28
C ALA A 11 -9.80 5.58 -3.87
N ILE A 12 -8.51 5.31 -3.71
CA ILE A 12 -7.79 5.41 -2.42
C ILE A 12 -7.55 6.89 -2.06
N ASP A 13 -7.35 7.76 -3.06
CA ASP A 13 -7.06 9.20 -2.89
C ASP A 13 -8.19 9.97 -2.17
N GLU A 14 -9.41 9.43 -2.15
CA GLU A 14 -10.57 9.99 -1.46
C GLU A 14 -10.56 9.75 0.07
N TYR A 15 -9.58 9.01 0.58
CA TYR A 15 -9.43 8.67 2.00
C TYR A 15 -8.22 9.38 2.62
N ASP A 16 -8.30 9.68 3.92
CA ASP A 16 -7.20 10.30 4.68
C ASP A 16 -6.13 9.25 5.03
N VAL A 17 -5.48 8.72 4.01
CA VAL A 17 -4.45 7.68 4.10
C VAL A 17 -3.25 8.05 3.23
N GLU A 18 -2.06 7.65 3.65
CA GLU A 18 -0.87 7.74 2.80
C GLU A 18 -0.78 6.48 1.94
N TYR A 19 -0.40 6.62 0.67
CA TYR A 19 -0.23 5.46 -0.20
C TYR A 19 0.94 5.59 -1.18
N GLU A 20 1.55 4.46 -1.52
CA GLU A 20 2.58 4.36 -2.54
C GLU A 20 2.33 3.13 -3.43
N THR A 21 2.18 3.35 -4.73
CA THR A 21 2.05 2.26 -5.71
C THR A 21 3.42 1.79 -6.18
N ASN A 22 3.67 0.49 -6.09
CA ASN A 22 4.85 -0.19 -6.58
C ASN A 22 4.47 -1.32 -7.57
N PRO A 23 5.45 -2.00 -8.21
CA PRO A 23 5.15 -3.02 -9.23
C PRO A 23 4.31 -4.21 -8.75
N MET A 24 4.23 -4.46 -7.44
CA MET A 24 3.52 -5.61 -6.85
C MET A 24 2.18 -5.24 -6.21
N GLY A 25 1.88 -3.95 -6.07
CA GLY A 25 0.64 -3.45 -5.47
C GLY A 25 0.84 -2.07 -4.84
N THR A 26 -0.14 -1.65 -4.08
CA THR A 26 -0.13 -0.36 -3.38
C THR A 26 0.02 -0.60 -1.89
N VAL A 27 1.02 0.05 -1.29
CA VAL A 27 1.18 0.13 0.17
C VAL A 27 0.30 1.27 0.66
N ILE A 28 -0.50 1.02 1.68
CA ILE A 28 -1.39 2.00 2.31
C ILE A 28 -1.02 2.08 3.79
N GLU A 29 -0.79 3.28 4.29
CA GLU A 29 -0.58 3.58 5.70
C GLU A 29 -1.76 4.42 6.21
N ALA A 30 -2.38 3.97 7.30
CA ALA A 30 -3.54 4.60 7.90
C ALA A 30 -3.40 4.58 9.43
N GLU A 31 -3.87 5.62 10.11
CA GLU A 31 -3.88 5.68 11.57
C GLU A 31 -4.88 4.67 12.16
N GLU A 32 -6.03 4.51 11.48
CA GLU A 32 -7.11 3.64 11.93
C GLU A 32 -7.38 2.49 10.96
N ILE A 33 -7.57 1.30 11.51
CA ILE A 33 -7.85 0.08 10.73
C ILE A 33 -9.13 0.20 9.89
N GLY A 34 -10.10 1.00 10.36
CA GLY A 34 -11.36 1.24 9.66
C GLY A 34 -11.15 1.99 8.34
N GLU A 35 -10.25 2.96 8.30
CA GLU A 35 -9.94 3.74 7.11
C GLU A 35 -9.22 2.88 6.06
N LEU A 36 -8.28 2.04 6.51
CA LEU A 36 -7.61 1.07 5.63
C LEU A 36 -8.61 0.11 4.96
N PHE A 37 -9.59 -0.40 5.72
CA PHE A 37 -10.62 -1.25 5.12
C PHE A 37 -11.53 -0.50 4.16
N ALA A 38 -11.89 0.74 4.48
CA ALA A 38 -12.73 1.57 3.61
C ALA A 38 -12.03 1.90 2.29
N ALA A 39 -10.75 2.30 2.34
CA ALA A 39 -9.93 2.54 1.16
C ALA A 39 -9.76 1.28 0.31
N ALA A 40 -9.46 0.13 0.93
CA ALA A 40 -9.32 -1.14 0.23
C ALA A 40 -10.63 -1.61 -0.43
N GLN A 41 -11.78 -1.34 0.21
CA GLN A 41 -13.09 -1.61 -0.37
C GLN A 41 -13.35 -0.73 -1.59
N ALA A 42 -13.11 0.58 -1.49
CA ALA A 42 -13.30 1.51 -2.60
C ALA A 42 -12.42 1.15 -3.80
N ALA A 43 -11.15 0.81 -3.55
CA ALA A 43 -10.23 0.33 -4.58
C ALA A 43 -10.76 -0.93 -5.29
N HIS A 44 -11.35 -1.87 -4.55
CA HIS A 44 -11.94 -3.08 -5.13
C HIS A 44 -13.17 -2.79 -5.98
N GLU A 45 -14.06 -1.92 -5.50
CA GLU A 45 -15.33 -1.57 -6.16
C GLU A 45 -15.14 -0.66 -7.38
N ALA A 46 -14.03 0.09 -7.45
CA ALA A 46 -13.70 0.97 -8.58
C ALA A 46 -13.29 0.20 -9.87
N VAL A 47 -12.94 -1.08 -9.74
CA VAL A 47 -12.55 -1.92 -10.88
C VAL A 47 -13.78 -2.55 -11.51
N ASP A 48 -14.04 -2.24 -12.78
CA ASP A 48 -15.20 -2.76 -13.52
C ASP A 48 -14.84 -4.09 -14.20
N ALA A 49 -15.10 -5.19 -13.51
CA ALA A 49 -14.88 -6.53 -14.05
C ALA A 49 -15.85 -7.54 -13.44
N ASP A 50 -16.19 -8.58 -14.22
CA ASP A 50 -17.05 -9.69 -13.77
C ASP A 50 -16.47 -10.43 -12.54
N ARG A 51 -15.15 -10.32 -12.33
CA ARG A 51 -14.46 -10.87 -11.16
C ARG A 51 -13.23 -10.04 -10.82
N VAL A 52 -13.18 -9.55 -9.58
CA VAL A 52 -12.02 -8.89 -8.98
C VAL A 52 -11.52 -9.74 -7.80
N SER A 53 -10.20 -9.86 -7.64
CA SER A 53 -9.58 -10.56 -6.53
C SER A 53 -8.60 -9.62 -5.83
N THR A 54 -8.92 -9.22 -4.61
CA THR A 54 -8.03 -8.38 -3.79
C THR A 54 -7.30 -9.23 -2.77
N VAL A 55 -6.00 -8.98 -2.61
CA VAL A 55 -5.18 -9.54 -1.53
C VAL A 55 -4.75 -8.38 -0.65
N LEU A 56 -5.16 -8.41 0.61
CA LEU A 56 -4.80 -7.41 1.60
C LEU A 56 -3.93 -8.06 2.68
N LYS A 57 -2.72 -7.52 2.87
CA LYS A 57 -1.83 -7.91 3.96
C LYS A 57 -1.70 -6.73 4.93
N ILE A 58 -2.11 -6.95 6.17
CA ILE A 58 -2.14 -5.92 7.21
C ILE A 58 -1.03 -6.23 8.23
N ASP A 59 -0.20 -5.24 8.51
CA ASP A 59 0.86 -5.31 9.51
C ASP A 59 0.57 -4.27 10.62
N ASP A 60 -0.38 -4.61 11.50
CA ASP A 60 -0.79 -3.79 12.65
C ASP A 60 0.01 -4.19 13.89
N LYS A 61 1.05 -3.41 14.20
CA LYS A 61 1.85 -3.57 15.42
C LYS A 61 1.41 -2.59 16.51
N ARG A 62 0.36 -2.97 17.25
CA ARG A 62 -0.26 -2.16 18.32
C ARG A 62 0.64 -1.66 19.46
N THR A 63 1.85 -2.17 19.57
CA THR A 63 2.81 -1.79 20.62
C THR A 63 3.84 -0.76 20.16
N ARG A 64 3.87 -0.45 18.86
CA ARG A 64 4.84 0.48 18.28
C ARG A 64 4.37 0.98 16.92
N GLU A 65 4.40 2.28 16.75
CA GLU A 65 4.24 2.95 15.46
C GLU A 65 5.52 2.75 14.62
N THR A 66 5.36 2.32 13.37
CA THR A 66 6.47 2.12 12.43
C THR A 66 5.94 2.26 11.01
N SER A 67 6.52 3.18 10.24
CA SER A 67 6.15 3.40 8.84
C SER A 67 6.73 2.33 7.89
N ALA A 68 6.22 2.28 6.67
CA ALA A 68 6.78 1.46 5.60
C ALA A 68 8.22 1.87 5.27
N ALA A 69 8.50 3.18 5.26
CA ALA A 69 9.84 3.72 5.04
C ALA A 69 10.83 3.26 6.13
N GLU A 70 10.44 3.33 7.41
CA GLU A 70 11.28 2.86 8.53
C GLU A 70 11.61 1.36 8.40
N LYS A 71 10.71 0.55 7.84
CA LYS A 71 10.98 -0.88 7.60
C LYS A 71 12.03 -1.07 6.51
N VAL A 72 12.05 -0.23 5.48
CA VAL A 72 13.06 -0.25 4.41
C VAL A 72 14.41 0.24 4.95
N GLU A 73 14.42 1.34 5.71
CA GLU A 73 15.62 1.88 6.36
C GLU A 73 16.27 0.85 7.30
N ALA A 74 15.48 0.16 8.12
CA ALA A 74 15.99 -0.89 9.00
C ALA A 74 16.66 -2.05 8.23
N VAL A 75 16.19 -2.35 7.02
CA VAL A 75 16.83 -3.35 6.14
C VAL A 75 18.12 -2.80 5.55
N GLU A 76 18.13 -1.54 5.11
CA GLU A 76 19.33 -0.86 4.60
C GLU A 76 20.45 -0.83 5.66
N ASP A 77 20.12 -0.42 6.89
CA ASP A 77 21.03 -0.41 8.03
C ASP A 77 21.61 -1.80 8.31
N ALA A 78 20.76 -2.84 8.28
CA ALA A 78 21.20 -4.21 8.50
C ALA A 78 22.09 -4.74 7.36
N LEU A 79 21.88 -4.27 6.13
CA LEU A 79 22.68 -4.64 4.95
C LEU A 79 23.98 -3.84 4.84
N GLY A 80 24.05 -2.64 5.43
CA GLY A 80 25.14 -1.67 5.23
C GLY A 80 25.22 -1.13 3.80
N ARG A 81 24.13 -1.24 3.03
CA ARG A 81 24.00 -0.78 1.64
C ARG A 81 22.51 -0.70 1.26
N SER A 82 22.22 0.09 0.23
CA SER A 82 20.86 0.24 -0.29
C SER A 82 20.23 -1.12 -0.66
N PRO A 83 18.94 -1.34 -0.31
CA PRO A 83 18.23 -2.59 -0.58
C PRO A 83 17.71 -2.70 -2.02
N THR A 84 18.26 -1.92 -2.95
CA THR A 84 17.98 -2.00 -4.39
C THR A 84 19.25 -2.28 -5.19
N SER A 85 19.09 -2.98 -6.31
CA SER A 85 20.13 -3.17 -7.33
C SER A 85 19.90 -2.32 -8.58
N MET A 86 18.89 -1.45 -8.56
CA MET A 86 18.62 -0.52 -9.66
C MET A 86 19.43 0.76 -9.44
N ASP A 87 20.11 1.23 -10.47
CA ASP A 87 20.73 2.55 -10.47
C ASP A 87 19.60 3.61 -10.57
N GLY A 88 19.60 4.58 -9.65
CA GLY A 88 18.63 5.67 -9.58
C GLY A 88 18.83 6.75 -10.65
#